data_AF-A0A3Q9Y0B0-F1
#
_entry.id   AF-A0A3Q9Y0B0-F1
#
_cell.length_a   1.000
_cell.length_b   1.000
_cell.length_c   1.000
_cell.angle_alpha   90.00
_cell.angle_beta   90.00
_cell.angle_gamma   90.00
#
_symmetry.space_group_name_H-M   'P 1'
#
loop_
_entity.id
_entity.type
_entity.pdbx_description
1 polymer ?
#
loop_
_entity_poly.entity_id
_entity_poly.type
_entity_poly.pdbx_seq_one_letter_code
_entity_poly.pdbx_strand_id
1 'polypeptide(L)'
;MHPISSASIESLPNELLLPILEACAAPSLFSVCKRWHHLLASEVMPPLYKQINKVHVPQGSVKEQALIVDRIYKLEEKLSEAAKVNAIFRQIFTLAKSFSTLEFKVQIEEKKYFTLANYSSYLLNINRLLLWKKLSRGEEYLSRGEIKHLPLEKKGELLRNWIEENCKNITALGLSKAGLTYLPPEIGQLFQLQTLHLNQNQLTNLLEEIGRLSKLQGLNLNQNQLTALPAEIGQLSQLQTLDLRENQLTSLPAKIGQLSKLQGLYLNQNQLTALPTGIGQLSKLQWLYLNQNQLTALPTEIGQLPQLQWLYLNQNQLTSLPTEIGRLSRLQELDLSQNQLTSLPAEIGNCLSYNGFT
;
A
#
# COMPACT_ATOMS: atom_id res chain seq x y z
N MET A 1 -43.86 26.78 -21.61
CA MET A 1 -42.81 26.02 -22.33
C MET A 1 -41.47 26.43 -21.74
N HIS A 2 -40.82 25.53 -21.00
CA HIS A 2 -39.47 25.80 -20.50
C HIS A 2 -38.49 25.88 -21.69
N PRO A 3 -37.59 26.88 -21.74
CA PRO A 3 -36.53 26.90 -22.72
C PRO A 3 -35.55 25.77 -22.39
N ILE A 4 -35.35 24.86 -23.33
CA ILE A 4 -34.27 23.87 -23.31
C ILE A 4 -32.97 24.68 -23.29
N SER A 5 -32.15 24.51 -22.24
CA SER A 5 -30.85 25.19 -22.16
C SER A 5 -29.96 24.71 -23.31
N SER A 6 -29.38 25.66 -24.06
CA SER A 6 -28.38 25.37 -25.08
C SER A 6 -27.10 24.92 -24.39
N ALA A 7 -26.88 23.62 -24.30
CA ALA A 7 -25.57 23.09 -23.96
C ALA A 7 -24.59 23.55 -25.07
N SER A 8 -23.57 24.35 -24.72
CA SER A 8 -22.53 24.73 -25.67
C SER A 8 -21.68 23.50 -26.00
N ILE A 9 -21.14 23.44 -27.22
CA ILE A 9 -20.23 22.36 -27.64
C ILE A 9 -19.06 22.15 -26.65
N GLU A 10 -18.72 23.18 -25.89
CA GLU A 10 -17.65 23.20 -24.88
C GLU A 10 -17.99 22.38 -23.62
N SER A 11 -19.26 22.01 -23.44
CA SER A 11 -19.72 21.11 -22.38
C SER A 11 -19.73 19.63 -22.79
N LEU A 12 -19.40 19.34 -24.06
CA LEU A 12 -19.46 17.99 -24.58
C LEU A 12 -18.22 17.18 -24.18
N PRO A 13 -18.41 15.95 -23.71
CA PRO A 13 -17.32 15.05 -23.38
C PRO A 13 -16.48 14.60 -24.60
N ASN A 14 -15.20 14.26 -24.38
CA ASN A 14 -14.19 14.00 -25.44
C ASN A 14 -14.58 12.94 -26.48
N GLU A 15 -15.47 12.01 -26.16
CA GLU A 15 -15.91 10.94 -27.07
C GLU A 15 -16.97 11.39 -28.08
N LEU A 16 -17.70 12.48 -27.81
CA LEU A 16 -18.60 13.11 -28.79
C LEU A 16 -17.85 14.02 -29.77
N LEU A 17 -16.69 14.54 -29.36
CA LEU A 17 -15.89 15.43 -30.19
C LEU A 17 -15.08 14.71 -31.25
N LEU A 18 -14.58 13.49 -30.98
CA LEU A 18 -13.73 12.75 -31.92
C LEU A 18 -14.43 12.46 -33.27
N PRO A 19 -15.70 11.98 -33.30
CA PRO A 19 -16.44 11.78 -34.56
C PRO A 19 -16.84 13.11 -35.24
N ILE A 20 -17.10 14.17 -34.46
CA ILE A 20 -17.39 15.52 -34.97
C ILE A 20 -16.15 16.12 -35.65
N LEU A 21 -14.95 15.81 -35.14
CA LEU A 21 -13.66 16.21 -35.68
C LEU A 21 -13.27 15.40 -36.94
N GLU A 22 -13.60 14.11 -37.01
CA GLU A 22 -13.41 13.28 -38.22
C GLU A 22 -14.31 13.71 -39.38
N ALA A 23 -15.49 14.29 -39.10
CA ALA A 23 -16.45 14.71 -40.10
C ALA A 23 -16.25 16.14 -40.67
N CYS A 24 -15.40 16.97 -40.07
CA CYS A 24 -15.34 18.42 -40.37
C CYS A 24 -13.93 18.94 -40.70
N ALA A 25 -13.67 19.26 -41.96
CA ALA A 25 -12.40 19.78 -42.47
C ALA A 25 -12.26 21.31 -42.37
N ALA A 26 -12.30 21.92 -41.18
CA ALA A 26 -12.24 23.39 -41.01
C ALA A 26 -11.05 23.89 -40.13
N PRO A 27 -10.30 24.94 -40.54
CA PRO A 27 -9.14 25.49 -39.80
C PRO A 27 -9.43 26.04 -38.39
N SER A 28 -10.67 26.47 -38.12
CA SER A 28 -11.10 26.97 -36.82
C SER A 28 -11.18 25.88 -35.75
N LEU A 29 -11.38 24.62 -36.14
CA LEU A 29 -11.32 23.49 -35.22
C LEU A 29 -9.89 23.19 -34.76
N PHE A 30 -8.88 23.41 -35.63
CA PHE A 30 -7.48 23.21 -35.26
C PHE A 30 -7.02 24.16 -34.14
N SER A 31 -7.43 25.44 -34.20
CA SER A 31 -7.10 26.42 -33.16
C SER A 31 -7.83 26.12 -31.85
N VAL A 32 -9.09 25.68 -31.92
CA VAL A 32 -9.87 25.20 -30.76
C VAL A 32 -9.21 23.97 -30.15
N CYS A 33 -8.82 22.98 -30.95
CA CYS A 33 -8.11 21.79 -30.48
C CYS A 33 -6.77 22.14 -29.83
N LYS A 34 -5.99 23.06 -30.42
CA LYS A 34 -4.70 23.48 -29.84
C LYS A 34 -4.90 24.17 -28.50
N ARG A 35 -5.90 25.04 -28.38
CA ARG A 35 -6.26 25.71 -27.12
C ARG A 35 -6.73 24.72 -26.07
N TRP A 36 -7.53 23.72 -26.45
CA TRP A 36 -7.96 22.65 -25.54
C TRP A 36 -6.82 21.75 -25.08
N HIS A 37 -5.94 21.32 -25.97
CA HIS A 37 -4.75 20.54 -25.57
C HIS A 37 -3.86 21.34 -24.61
N HIS A 38 -3.71 22.64 -24.83
CA HIS A 38 -3.01 23.52 -23.91
C HIS A 38 -3.70 23.58 -22.55
N LEU A 39 -5.00 23.88 -22.49
CA LEU A 39 -5.76 23.95 -21.23
C LEU A 39 -5.76 22.61 -20.48
N LEU A 40 -5.89 21.50 -21.19
CA LEU A 40 -5.81 20.16 -20.60
C LEU A 40 -4.42 19.94 -19.96
N ALA A 41 -3.35 20.28 -20.67
CA ALA A 41 -1.98 20.12 -20.19
C ALA A 41 -1.60 21.10 -19.07
N SER A 42 -2.14 22.32 -19.07
CA SER A 42 -1.78 23.37 -18.09
C SER A 42 -2.72 23.44 -16.88
N GLU A 43 -4.03 23.26 -17.08
CA GLU A 43 -5.04 23.49 -16.04
C GLU A 43 -5.62 22.20 -15.44
N VAL A 44 -5.67 21.10 -16.20
CA VAL A 44 -6.38 19.88 -15.77
C VAL A 44 -5.44 18.79 -15.27
N MET A 45 -4.41 18.46 -16.06
CA MET A 45 -3.50 17.35 -15.71
C MET A 45 -2.64 17.61 -14.46
N PRO A 46 -2.08 18.81 -14.25
CA PRO A 46 -1.25 19.08 -13.07
C PRO A 46 -2.02 18.90 -11.75
N PRO A 47 -3.24 19.45 -11.58
CA PRO A 47 -4.05 19.16 -10.40
C PRO A 47 -4.45 17.69 -10.28
N LEU A 48 -4.80 17.04 -11.39
CA LEU A 48 -5.15 15.61 -11.40
C LEU A 48 -3.99 14.73 -10.96
N TYR A 49 -2.76 15.02 -11.40
CA TYR A 49 -1.55 14.32 -10.96
C TYR A 49 -1.40 14.40 -9.43
N LYS A 50 -1.53 15.61 -8.88
CA LYS A 50 -1.46 15.83 -7.43
C LYS A 50 -2.59 15.12 -6.68
N GLN A 51 -3.79 15.05 -7.25
CA GLN A 51 -4.90 14.28 -6.67
C GLN A 51 -4.61 12.78 -6.68
N ILE A 52 -4.09 12.23 -7.78
CA ILE A 52 -3.66 10.82 -7.87
C ILE A 52 -2.61 10.51 -6.81
N ASN A 53 -1.63 11.41 -6.62
CA ASN A 53 -0.61 11.27 -5.59
C ASN A 53 -1.22 11.13 -4.18
N LYS A 54 -2.27 11.89 -3.88
CA LYS A 54 -2.99 11.81 -2.61
C LYS A 54 -3.82 10.53 -2.45
N VAL A 55 -4.28 9.90 -3.54
CA VAL A 55 -4.99 8.60 -3.47
C VAL A 55 -4.07 7.52 -2.89
N HIS A 56 -2.81 7.52 -3.33
CA HIS A 56 -1.81 6.56 -2.86
C HIS A 56 -1.27 6.90 -1.48
N VAL A 57 -0.96 8.18 -1.27
CA VAL A 57 -0.25 8.65 -0.08
C VAL A 57 -0.99 9.87 0.47
N PRO A 58 -2.02 9.67 1.32
CA PRO A 58 -2.86 10.77 1.81
C PRO A 58 -2.11 11.78 2.69
N GLN A 59 -1.05 11.32 3.36
CA GLN A 59 -0.24 12.09 4.30
C GLN A 59 1.21 12.16 3.83
N GLY A 60 1.86 13.31 3.98
CA GLY A 60 3.26 13.54 3.57
C GLY A 60 3.43 14.76 2.66
N SER A 61 4.68 15.06 2.32
CA SER A 61 5.01 16.17 1.42
C SER A 61 4.64 15.84 -0.03
N VAL A 62 4.37 16.87 -0.84
CA VAL A 62 4.07 16.71 -2.28
C VAL A 62 5.17 15.93 -3.02
N LYS A 63 6.43 16.12 -2.60
CA LYS A 63 7.59 15.42 -3.16
C LYS A 63 7.56 13.93 -2.86
N GLU A 64 7.31 13.54 -1.61
CA GLU A 64 7.22 12.13 -1.21
C GLU A 64 6.06 11.43 -1.92
N GLN A 65 4.89 12.08 -1.98
CA GLN A 65 3.72 11.53 -2.67
C GLN A 65 4.02 11.29 -4.16
N ALA A 66 4.66 12.26 -4.83
CA ALA A 66 5.04 12.13 -6.23
C ALA A 66 6.08 11.02 -6.46
N LEU A 67 7.09 10.90 -5.60
CA LEU A 67 8.12 9.84 -5.71
C LEU A 67 7.53 8.44 -5.58
N ILE A 68 6.54 8.25 -4.70
CA ILE A 68 5.86 6.97 -4.53
C ILE A 68 5.04 6.62 -5.78
N VAL A 69 4.25 7.56 -6.30
CA VAL A 69 3.48 7.33 -7.54
C VAL A 69 4.40 7.10 -8.74
N ASP A 70 5.46 7.89 -8.89
CA ASP A 70 6.46 7.70 -9.94
C ASP A 70 7.07 6.30 -9.88
N ARG A 71 7.33 5.76 -8.67
CA ARG A 71 7.85 4.40 -8.49
C ARG A 71 6.83 3.32 -8.86
N ILE A 72 5.57 3.47 -8.45
CA ILE A 72 4.47 2.52 -8.75
C ILE A 72 4.31 2.36 -10.26
N TYR A 73 4.24 3.49 -10.97
CA TYR A 73 4.02 3.54 -12.41
C TYR A 73 5.31 3.58 -13.23
N LYS A 74 6.48 3.46 -12.61
CA LYS A 74 7.80 3.49 -13.26
C LYS A 74 7.97 4.70 -14.18
N LEU A 75 7.59 5.88 -13.70
CA LEU A 75 7.62 7.13 -14.45
C LEU A 75 9.01 7.76 -14.41
N GLU A 76 9.45 8.35 -15.53
CA GLU A 76 10.70 9.10 -15.58
C GLU A 76 10.54 10.45 -14.87
N GLU A 77 11.53 10.83 -14.05
CA GLU A 77 11.49 12.04 -13.22
C GLU A 77 11.31 13.32 -14.05
N LYS A 78 11.93 13.38 -15.24
CA LYS A 78 11.90 14.53 -16.15
C LYS A 78 10.56 14.76 -16.87
N LEU A 79 9.59 13.85 -16.74
CA LEU A 79 8.29 14.00 -17.40
C LEU A 79 7.50 15.15 -16.80
N SER A 80 6.81 15.90 -17.66
CA SER A 80 5.81 16.86 -17.20
C SER A 80 4.66 16.14 -16.48
N GLU A 81 3.97 16.82 -15.55
CA GLU A 81 2.83 16.24 -14.84
C GLU A 81 1.75 15.75 -15.83
N ALA A 82 1.54 16.45 -16.94
CA ALA A 82 0.65 16.01 -18.02
C ALA A 82 1.10 14.70 -18.70
N ALA A 83 2.40 14.54 -18.96
CA ALA A 83 2.93 13.29 -19.51
C ALA A 83 2.83 12.14 -18.50
N LYS A 84 3.04 12.41 -17.21
CA LYS A 84 2.88 11.44 -16.12
C LYS A 84 1.45 10.94 -16.01
N VAL A 85 0.46 11.82 -16.01
CA VAL A 85 -0.97 11.41 -16.00
C VAL A 85 -1.32 10.55 -17.20
N ASN A 86 -0.88 10.95 -18.40
CA ASN A 86 -1.09 10.15 -19.61
C ASN A 86 -0.49 8.73 -19.49
N ALA A 87 0.73 8.63 -18.96
CA ALA A 87 1.39 7.33 -18.75
C ALA A 87 0.64 6.47 -17.72
N ILE A 88 0.19 7.06 -16.60
CA ILE A 88 -0.59 6.39 -15.56
C ILE A 88 -1.88 5.79 -16.14
N PHE A 89 -2.69 6.59 -16.83
CA PHE A 89 -3.95 6.13 -17.42
C PHE A 89 -3.71 5.09 -18.52
N ARG A 90 -2.66 5.23 -19.33
CA ARG A 90 -2.28 4.20 -20.32
C ARG A 90 -2.02 2.84 -19.65
N GLN A 91 -1.28 2.82 -18.54
CA GLN A 91 -1.01 1.58 -17.81
C GLN A 91 -2.28 1.00 -17.19
N ILE A 92 -3.10 1.83 -16.54
CA ILE A 92 -4.37 1.41 -15.96
C ILE A 92 -5.31 0.82 -17.02
N PHE A 93 -5.50 1.50 -18.15
CA PHE A 93 -6.35 1.02 -19.23
C PHE A 93 -5.80 -0.26 -19.86
N THR A 94 -4.48 -0.40 -19.98
CA THR A 94 -3.85 -1.63 -20.45
C THR A 94 -4.16 -2.81 -19.52
N LEU A 95 -4.03 -2.58 -18.21
CA LEU A 95 -4.31 -3.58 -17.20
C LEU A 95 -5.81 -3.91 -17.14
N ALA A 96 -6.68 -2.91 -17.14
CA ALA A 96 -8.13 -3.09 -17.20
C ALA A 96 -8.57 -3.86 -18.45
N LYS A 97 -7.99 -3.57 -19.62
CA LYS A 97 -8.26 -4.28 -20.87
C LYS A 97 -7.89 -5.76 -20.78
N SER A 98 -6.86 -6.12 -20.01
CA SER A 98 -6.51 -7.52 -19.78
C SER A 98 -7.58 -8.30 -18.99
N PHE A 99 -8.38 -7.60 -18.18
CA PHE A 99 -9.49 -8.18 -17.42
C PHE A 99 -10.83 -8.13 -18.17
N SER A 100 -11.08 -7.09 -18.97
CA SER A 100 -12.37 -6.82 -19.61
C SER A 100 -12.21 -6.42 -21.07
N THR A 101 -11.80 -7.34 -21.95
CA THR A 101 -11.52 -6.99 -23.36
C THR A 101 -12.70 -6.37 -24.11
N LEU A 102 -13.95 -6.71 -23.74
CA LEU A 102 -15.14 -6.25 -24.46
C LEU A 102 -15.52 -4.80 -24.11
N GLU A 103 -15.27 -4.36 -22.88
CA GLU A 103 -15.39 -2.96 -22.44
C GLU A 103 -14.52 -2.00 -23.29
N PHE A 104 -13.44 -2.54 -23.86
CA PHE A 104 -12.56 -1.80 -24.77
C PHE A 104 -12.87 -2.03 -26.26
N LYS A 105 -13.79 -2.94 -26.61
CA LYS A 105 -14.24 -3.19 -28.00
C LYS A 105 -15.57 -2.53 -28.32
N VAL A 106 -16.54 -2.66 -27.41
CA VAL A 106 -17.80 -1.94 -27.50
C VAL A 106 -17.51 -0.52 -27.02
N GLN A 107 -17.96 0.50 -27.76
CA GLN A 107 -17.96 1.90 -27.32
C GLN A 107 -18.97 2.07 -26.17
N ILE A 108 -18.86 1.27 -25.10
CA ILE A 108 -19.61 1.53 -23.87
C ILE A 108 -19.11 2.89 -23.43
N GLU A 109 -20.01 3.87 -23.44
CA GLU A 109 -19.84 5.25 -22.97
C GLU A 109 -19.58 5.30 -21.45
N GLU A 110 -18.84 4.35 -20.88
CA GLU A 110 -18.06 4.56 -19.66
C GLU A 110 -16.82 5.38 -20.04
N LYS A 111 -17.09 6.57 -20.57
CA LYS A 111 -16.37 7.82 -20.42
C LYS A 111 -14.94 7.64 -19.91
N LYS A 112 -14.00 7.29 -20.80
CA LYS A 112 -12.57 7.06 -20.55
C LYS A 112 -11.84 8.38 -20.34
N TYR A 113 -12.35 9.19 -19.43
CA TYR A 113 -11.83 10.51 -19.13
C TYR A 113 -10.75 10.47 -18.06
N PHE A 114 -9.85 11.44 -18.18
CA PHE A 114 -8.86 11.77 -17.16
C PHE A 114 -9.57 12.48 -16.00
N THR A 115 -10.20 11.68 -15.14
CA THR A 115 -10.82 12.16 -13.90
C THR A 115 -10.33 11.34 -12.73
N LEU A 116 -10.34 11.94 -11.55
CA LEU A 116 -10.00 11.23 -10.32
C LEU A 116 -10.98 10.09 -10.03
N ALA A 117 -12.28 10.29 -10.32
CA ALA A 117 -13.31 9.27 -10.11
C ALA A 117 -13.04 8.02 -10.95
N ASN A 118 -12.73 8.19 -12.24
CA ASN A 118 -12.38 7.08 -13.12
C ASN A 118 -11.12 6.40 -12.62
N TYR A 119 -10.07 7.17 -12.36
CA TYR A 119 -8.82 6.65 -11.82
C TYR A 119 -9.04 5.75 -10.60
N SER A 120 -9.79 6.24 -9.61
CA SER A 120 -10.09 5.52 -8.38
C SER A 120 -10.94 4.27 -8.62
N SER A 121 -11.93 4.34 -9.51
CA SER A 121 -12.76 3.16 -9.88
C SER A 121 -11.91 2.07 -10.53
N TYR A 122 -11.09 2.43 -11.52
CA TYR A 122 -10.19 1.48 -12.17
C TYR A 122 -9.18 0.90 -11.18
N LEU A 123 -8.56 1.74 -10.35
CA LEU A 123 -7.59 1.31 -9.34
C LEU A 123 -8.21 0.27 -8.39
N LEU A 124 -9.39 0.57 -7.84
CA LEU A 124 -10.11 -0.34 -6.94
C LEU A 124 -10.42 -1.66 -7.61
N ASN A 125 -11.05 -1.62 -8.79
CA ASN A 125 -11.56 -2.82 -9.43
C ASN A 125 -10.43 -3.68 -10.03
N ILE A 126 -9.34 -3.08 -10.51
CA ILE A 126 -8.12 -3.83 -10.87
C ILE A 126 -7.59 -4.61 -9.66
N ASN A 127 -7.42 -3.96 -8.51
CA ASN A 127 -6.90 -4.62 -7.31
C ASN A 127 -7.86 -5.71 -6.79
N ARG A 128 -9.18 -5.50 -6.90
CA ARG A 128 -10.20 -6.54 -6.64
C ARG A 128 -10.01 -7.75 -7.54
N LEU A 129 -9.78 -7.57 -8.83
CA LEU A 129 -9.58 -8.69 -9.75
C LEU A 129 -8.22 -9.37 -9.55
N LEU A 130 -7.16 -8.64 -9.22
CA LEU A 130 -5.87 -9.23 -8.85
C LEU A 130 -5.99 -10.12 -7.61
N LEU A 131 -6.70 -9.64 -6.58
CA LEU A 131 -7.05 -10.43 -5.40
C LEU A 131 -7.88 -11.66 -5.81
N TRP A 132 -8.95 -11.47 -6.59
CA TRP A 132 -9.88 -12.53 -6.96
C TRP A 132 -9.18 -13.66 -7.73
N LYS A 133 -8.29 -13.35 -8.67
CA LYS A 133 -7.53 -14.36 -9.41
C LYS A 133 -6.66 -15.25 -8.51
N LYS A 134 -6.29 -14.78 -7.31
CA LYS A 134 -5.50 -15.56 -6.35
C LYS A 134 -6.36 -16.37 -5.38
N LEU A 135 -7.67 -16.14 -5.34
CA LEU A 135 -8.60 -16.94 -4.56
C LEU A 135 -8.97 -18.23 -5.33
N SER A 136 -9.23 -19.31 -4.59
CA SER A 136 -9.53 -20.63 -5.15
C SER A 136 -10.70 -20.57 -6.13
N ARG A 137 -10.52 -21.06 -7.37
CA ARG A 137 -11.53 -21.02 -8.46
C ARG A 137 -11.93 -19.61 -8.92
N GLY A 138 -11.24 -18.57 -8.46
CA GLY A 138 -11.51 -17.19 -8.87
C GLY A 138 -11.24 -16.95 -10.36
N GLU A 139 -10.13 -17.47 -10.89
CA GLU A 139 -9.84 -17.39 -12.34
C GLU A 139 -10.88 -18.14 -13.19
N GLU A 140 -11.33 -19.33 -12.75
CA GLU A 140 -12.37 -20.09 -13.43
C GLU A 140 -13.70 -19.32 -13.48
N TYR A 141 -14.10 -18.71 -12.35
CA TYR A 141 -15.31 -17.91 -12.27
C TYR A 141 -15.24 -16.69 -13.20
N LEU A 142 -14.13 -15.94 -13.16
CA LEU A 142 -13.90 -14.78 -14.03
C LEU A 142 -13.85 -15.13 -15.52
N SER A 143 -13.54 -16.39 -15.86
CA SER A 143 -13.46 -16.87 -17.24
C SER A 143 -14.79 -17.32 -17.84
N ARG A 144 -15.86 -17.45 -17.03
CA ARG A 144 -17.20 -17.81 -17.50
C ARG A 144 -17.71 -16.80 -18.52
N GLY A 145 -18.39 -17.25 -19.59
CA GLY A 145 -18.82 -16.37 -20.69
C GLY A 145 -19.65 -15.17 -20.22
N GLU A 146 -20.56 -15.38 -19.27
CA GLU A 146 -21.40 -14.33 -18.67
C GLU A 146 -20.61 -13.29 -17.85
N ILE A 147 -19.51 -13.70 -17.20
CA ILE A 147 -18.69 -12.84 -16.34
C ILE A 147 -17.58 -12.17 -17.14
N LYS A 148 -16.92 -12.92 -18.03
CA LYS A 148 -15.76 -12.49 -18.84
C LYS A 148 -16.04 -11.19 -19.60
N HIS A 149 -17.28 -10.98 -20.02
CA HIS A 149 -17.69 -9.84 -20.83
C HIS A 149 -18.25 -8.66 -20.03
N LEU A 150 -18.43 -8.79 -18.72
CA LEU A 150 -18.86 -7.69 -17.87
C LEU A 150 -17.80 -6.55 -17.83
N PRO A 151 -18.25 -5.29 -17.71
CA PRO A 151 -17.38 -4.18 -17.36
C PRO A 151 -16.59 -4.44 -16.07
N LEU A 152 -15.41 -3.83 -15.97
CA LEU A 152 -14.50 -3.98 -14.84
C LEU A 152 -15.19 -3.70 -13.49
N GLU A 153 -15.98 -2.62 -13.42
CA GLU A 153 -16.72 -2.24 -12.21
C GLU A 153 -17.74 -3.31 -11.81
N LYS A 154 -18.52 -3.80 -12.78
CA LYS A 154 -19.49 -4.87 -12.54
C LYS A 154 -18.85 -6.18 -12.10
N LYS A 155 -17.67 -6.52 -12.59
CA LYS A 155 -16.90 -7.64 -12.04
C LYS A 155 -16.50 -7.35 -10.59
N GLY A 156 -15.94 -6.17 -10.31
CA GLY A 156 -15.52 -5.79 -8.96
C GLY A 156 -16.65 -5.88 -7.93
N GLU A 157 -17.87 -5.46 -8.29
CA GLU A 157 -19.07 -5.56 -7.45
C GLU A 157 -19.40 -7.00 -7.02
N LEU A 158 -19.11 -8.00 -7.87
CA LEU A 158 -19.39 -9.42 -7.59
C LEU A 158 -18.45 -10.05 -6.57
N LEU A 159 -17.25 -9.47 -6.36
CA LEU A 159 -16.21 -10.08 -5.52
C LEU A 159 -16.71 -10.33 -4.10
N ARG A 160 -17.44 -9.37 -3.53
CA ARG A 160 -17.94 -9.44 -2.15
C ARG A 160 -18.80 -10.68 -1.92
N ASN A 161 -19.81 -10.86 -2.76
CA ASN A 161 -20.74 -11.98 -2.66
C ASN A 161 -20.02 -13.29 -2.96
N TRP A 162 -19.11 -13.29 -3.95
CA TRP A 162 -18.34 -14.48 -4.29
C TRP A 162 -17.44 -14.94 -3.14
N ILE A 163 -16.75 -14.03 -2.44
CA ILE A 163 -15.94 -14.36 -1.26
C ILE A 163 -16.82 -14.96 -0.17
N GLU A 164 -17.98 -14.34 0.08
CA GLU A 164 -18.92 -14.83 1.08
C GLU A 164 -19.38 -16.26 0.79
N GLU A 165 -19.63 -16.60 -0.47
CA GLU A 165 -20.09 -17.95 -0.86
C GLU A 165 -18.95 -18.98 -0.91
N ASN A 166 -17.74 -18.59 -1.32
CA ASN A 166 -16.70 -19.54 -1.75
C ASN A 166 -15.46 -19.57 -0.83
N CYS A 167 -15.26 -18.57 0.02
CA CYS A 167 -13.99 -18.40 0.75
C CYS A 167 -14.10 -18.50 2.28
N LYS A 168 -15.23 -18.97 2.81
CA LYS A 168 -15.49 -19.02 4.27
C LYS A 168 -14.42 -19.76 5.08
N ASN A 169 -13.72 -20.72 4.48
CA ASN A 169 -12.77 -21.60 5.17
C ASN A 169 -11.30 -21.38 4.76
N ILE A 170 -10.99 -20.31 4.02
CA ILE A 170 -9.59 -20.07 3.60
C ILE A 170 -8.77 -19.66 4.83
N THR A 171 -7.71 -20.42 5.09
CA THR A 171 -6.77 -20.17 6.21
C THR A 171 -5.44 -19.59 5.74
N ALA A 172 -5.07 -19.73 4.48
CA ALA A 172 -3.84 -19.16 3.93
C ALA A 172 -4.10 -18.53 2.56
N LEU A 173 -3.53 -17.34 2.33
CA LEU A 173 -3.67 -16.62 1.07
C LEU A 173 -2.34 -16.02 0.64
N GLY A 174 -1.88 -16.43 -0.54
CA GLY A 174 -0.68 -15.93 -1.20
C GLY A 174 -1.02 -14.89 -2.27
N LEU A 175 -0.66 -13.64 -2.01
CA LEU A 175 -0.78 -12.49 -2.91
C LEU A 175 0.60 -11.90 -3.26
N SER A 176 1.69 -12.64 -3.02
CA SER A 176 3.04 -12.20 -3.32
C SER A 176 3.21 -11.91 -4.81
N LYS A 177 3.87 -10.80 -5.16
CA LYS A 177 4.12 -10.38 -6.56
C LYS A 177 2.84 -10.30 -7.42
N ALA A 178 1.69 -9.99 -6.82
CA ALA A 178 0.42 -9.86 -7.52
C ALA A 178 0.26 -8.52 -8.26
N GLY A 179 1.16 -7.56 -8.05
CA GLY A 179 1.06 -6.22 -8.63
C GLY A 179 0.00 -5.36 -7.94
N LEU A 180 -0.31 -5.67 -6.68
CA LEU A 180 -1.27 -4.90 -5.89
C LEU A 180 -0.69 -3.54 -5.54
N THR A 181 -1.40 -2.47 -5.86
CA THR A 181 -1.10 -1.11 -5.39
C THR A 181 -1.92 -0.75 -4.15
N TYR A 182 -3.02 -1.47 -3.94
CA TYR A 182 -3.97 -1.28 -2.85
C TYR A 182 -4.60 -2.63 -2.49
N LEU A 183 -4.87 -2.86 -1.21
CA LEU A 183 -5.56 -4.07 -0.76
C LEU A 183 -7.07 -3.78 -0.64
N PRO A 184 -7.95 -4.43 -1.43
CA PRO A 184 -9.39 -4.17 -1.38
C PRO A 184 -10.02 -4.48 -0.01
N PRO A 185 -11.04 -3.72 0.43
CA PRO A 185 -11.67 -3.90 1.74
C PRO A 185 -12.34 -5.27 1.90
N GLU A 186 -12.70 -5.93 0.79
CA GLU A 186 -13.24 -7.29 0.77
C GLU A 186 -12.29 -8.33 1.42
N ILE A 187 -10.99 -8.03 1.56
CA ILE A 187 -10.07 -8.89 2.31
C ILE A 187 -10.57 -9.16 3.74
N GLY A 188 -11.25 -8.20 4.35
CA GLY A 188 -11.79 -8.31 5.71
C GLY A 188 -12.89 -9.37 5.86
N GLN A 189 -13.43 -9.92 4.77
CA GLN A 189 -14.37 -11.04 4.78
C GLN A 189 -13.67 -12.39 5.01
N LEU A 190 -12.34 -12.48 4.88
CA LEU A 190 -11.57 -13.70 5.10
C LEU A 190 -11.22 -13.90 6.58
N PHE A 191 -12.22 -13.87 7.47
CA PHE A 191 -12.02 -13.90 8.94
C PHE A 191 -11.38 -15.18 9.48
N GLN A 192 -11.28 -16.24 8.68
CA GLN A 192 -10.58 -17.49 9.03
C GLN A 192 -9.08 -17.48 8.68
N LEU A 193 -8.60 -16.42 8.03
CA LEU A 193 -7.22 -16.36 7.55
C LEU A 193 -6.23 -16.37 8.71
N GLN A 194 -5.26 -17.27 8.63
CA GLN A 194 -4.15 -17.46 9.57
C GLN A 194 -2.83 -16.97 8.97
N THR A 195 -2.67 -17.03 7.65
CA THR A 195 -1.46 -16.55 6.98
C THR A 195 -1.80 -15.73 5.74
N LEU A 196 -1.21 -14.53 5.64
CA LEU A 196 -1.38 -13.62 4.51
C LEU A 196 -0.01 -13.18 4.00
N HIS A 197 0.31 -13.56 2.77
CA HIS A 197 1.54 -13.12 2.09
C HIS A 197 1.21 -12.05 1.06
N LEU A 198 1.64 -10.82 1.31
CA LEU A 198 1.49 -9.63 0.47
C LEU A 198 2.84 -9.07 0.00
N ASN A 199 3.91 -9.86 0.13
CA ASN A 199 5.25 -9.41 -0.19
C ASN A 199 5.47 -9.10 -1.66
N GLN A 200 6.41 -8.19 -1.95
CA GLN A 200 6.80 -7.83 -3.31
C GLN A 200 5.64 -7.28 -4.14
N ASN A 201 4.83 -6.42 -3.53
CA ASN A 201 3.77 -5.66 -4.18
C ASN A 201 4.13 -4.15 -4.18
N GLN A 202 3.14 -3.31 -4.46
CA GLN A 202 3.27 -1.86 -4.55
C GLN A 202 2.32 -1.16 -3.56
N LEU A 203 1.97 -1.83 -2.46
CA LEU A 203 1.04 -1.29 -1.47
C LEU A 203 1.60 -0.03 -0.82
N THR A 204 0.84 1.06 -0.84
CA THR A 204 1.22 2.32 -0.20
C THR A 204 0.57 2.52 1.16
N ASN A 205 -0.57 1.86 1.38
CA ASN A 205 -1.28 1.85 2.65
C ASN A 205 -1.91 0.47 2.92
N LEU A 206 -2.29 0.27 4.18
CA LEU A 206 -3.21 -0.78 4.60
C LEU A 206 -4.47 -0.12 5.13
N LEU A 207 -5.61 -0.72 4.82
CA LEU A 207 -6.90 -0.28 5.31
C LEU A 207 -7.19 -0.77 6.73
N GLU A 208 -8.17 -0.13 7.37
CA GLU A 208 -8.70 -0.53 8.68
C GLU A 208 -9.27 -1.96 8.68
N GLU A 209 -9.80 -2.44 7.55
CA GLU A 209 -10.36 -3.80 7.43
C GLU A 209 -9.33 -4.91 7.69
N ILE A 210 -8.02 -4.62 7.65
CA ILE A 210 -7.00 -5.59 8.06
C ILE A 210 -7.26 -6.10 9.48
N GLY A 211 -7.76 -5.25 10.38
CA GLY A 211 -8.07 -5.61 11.76
C GLY A 211 -9.18 -6.66 11.91
N ARG A 212 -9.98 -6.92 10.86
CA ARG A 212 -11.01 -7.97 10.86
C ARG A 212 -10.43 -9.38 10.76
N LEU A 213 -9.17 -9.52 10.36
CA LEU A 213 -8.46 -10.81 10.25
C LEU A 213 -8.02 -11.32 11.63
N SER A 214 -8.98 -11.47 12.55
CA SER A 214 -8.73 -11.75 13.97
C SER A 214 -7.97 -13.06 14.24
N LYS A 215 -7.96 -14.02 13.30
CA LYS A 215 -7.23 -15.28 13.39
C LYS A 215 -5.84 -15.26 12.77
N LEU A 216 -5.40 -14.13 12.22
CA LEU A 216 -4.13 -14.02 11.50
C LEU A 216 -2.96 -14.22 12.46
N GLN A 217 -2.08 -15.15 12.11
CA GLN A 217 -0.87 -15.52 12.85
C GLN A 217 0.40 -15.05 12.13
N GLY A 218 0.39 -15.04 10.79
CA GLY A 218 1.49 -14.54 9.97
C GLY A 218 1.02 -13.52 8.96
N LEU A 219 1.64 -12.33 8.99
CA LEU A 219 1.43 -11.28 8.00
C LEU A 219 2.77 -10.88 7.40
N ASN A 220 2.94 -11.17 6.11
CA ASN A 220 4.12 -10.76 5.37
C ASN A 220 3.79 -9.64 4.39
N LEU A 221 4.38 -8.47 4.60
CA LEU A 221 4.23 -7.24 3.83
C LEU A 221 5.58 -6.71 3.32
N ASN A 222 6.63 -7.53 3.33
CA ASN A 222 7.95 -7.05 2.95
C ASN A 222 8.03 -6.64 1.48
N GLN A 223 8.92 -5.70 1.17
CA GLN A 223 9.10 -5.18 -0.19
C GLN A 223 7.82 -4.58 -0.76
N ASN A 224 7.28 -3.56 -0.07
CA ASN A 224 6.14 -2.75 -0.49
C ASN A 224 6.52 -1.25 -0.42
N GLN A 225 5.55 -0.33 -0.45
CA GLN A 225 5.75 1.12 -0.38
C GLN A 225 5.00 1.74 0.82
N LEU A 226 4.78 0.95 1.89
CA LEU A 226 3.99 1.40 3.04
C LEU A 226 4.70 2.55 3.76
N THR A 227 3.99 3.65 3.98
CA THR A 227 4.49 4.82 4.73
C THR A 227 3.99 4.84 6.18
N ALA A 228 2.86 4.21 6.45
CA ALA A 228 2.27 4.06 7.77
C ALA A 228 1.46 2.76 7.87
N LEU A 229 1.16 2.35 9.11
CA LEU A 229 0.21 1.28 9.41
C LEU A 229 -1.06 1.87 10.04
N PRO A 230 -2.25 1.34 9.74
CA PRO A 230 -3.48 1.70 10.43
C PRO A 230 -3.40 1.27 11.90
N ALA A 231 -4.11 1.97 12.78
CA ALA A 231 -4.13 1.63 14.19
C ALA A 231 -4.74 0.23 14.42
N GLU A 232 -5.62 -0.19 13.52
CA GLU A 232 -6.32 -1.48 13.48
C GLU A 232 -5.38 -2.67 13.35
N ILE A 233 -4.09 -2.46 13.00
CA ILE A 233 -3.08 -3.52 13.10
C ILE A 233 -3.05 -4.13 14.50
N GLY A 234 -3.29 -3.34 15.55
CA GLY A 234 -3.35 -3.81 16.94
C GLY A 234 -4.51 -4.77 17.23
N GLN A 235 -5.50 -4.88 16.35
CA GLN A 235 -6.63 -5.82 16.50
C GLN A 235 -6.24 -7.27 16.15
N LEU A 236 -5.08 -7.48 15.51
CA LEU A 236 -4.57 -8.81 15.14
C LEU A 236 -4.01 -9.57 16.35
N SER A 237 -4.85 -9.84 17.35
CA SER A 237 -4.46 -10.43 18.64
C SER A 237 -3.79 -11.81 18.55
N GLN A 238 -3.96 -12.52 17.42
CA GLN A 238 -3.34 -13.82 17.18
C GLN A 238 -2.00 -13.74 16.44
N LEU A 239 -1.57 -12.53 16.03
CA LEU A 239 -0.40 -12.36 15.18
C LEU A 239 0.87 -12.76 15.94
N GLN A 240 1.64 -13.65 15.34
CA GLN A 240 2.91 -14.17 15.86
C GLN A 240 4.09 -13.63 15.06
N THR A 241 3.91 -13.42 13.76
CA THR A 241 4.94 -12.87 12.88
C THR A 241 4.39 -11.73 12.05
N LEU A 242 5.07 -10.58 12.12
CA LEU A 242 4.81 -9.41 11.30
C LEU A 242 6.10 -9.03 10.56
N ASP A 243 6.09 -9.21 9.25
CA ASP A 243 7.22 -8.87 8.38
C ASP A 243 6.90 -7.62 7.55
N LEU A 244 7.60 -6.53 7.83
CA LEU A 244 7.43 -5.21 7.24
C LEU A 244 8.73 -4.69 6.62
N ARG A 245 9.70 -5.57 6.38
CA ARG A 245 11.02 -5.21 5.85
C ARG A 245 10.90 -4.51 4.49
N GLU A 246 11.85 -3.64 4.18
CA GLU A 246 11.92 -2.97 2.86
C GLU A 246 10.61 -2.22 2.53
N ASN A 247 10.22 -1.32 3.42
CA ASN A 247 9.09 -0.40 3.24
C ASN A 247 9.58 1.05 3.46
N GLN A 248 8.66 2.00 3.63
CA GLN A 248 8.96 3.42 3.87
C GLN A 248 8.34 3.90 5.18
N LEU A 249 8.20 3.01 6.18
CA LEU A 249 7.56 3.35 7.45
C LEU A 249 8.39 4.39 8.19
N THR A 250 7.77 5.51 8.55
CA THR A 250 8.39 6.57 9.35
C THR A 250 8.08 6.44 10.83
N SER A 251 6.99 5.74 11.17
CA SER A 251 6.55 5.49 12.54
C SER A 251 5.72 4.20 12.61
N LEU A 252 5.51 3.72 13.83
CA LEU A 252 4.54 2.66 14.14
C LEU A 252 3.39 3.24 14.96
N PRO A 253 2.14 2.76 14.78
CA PRO A 253 1.04 3.18 15.62
C PRO A 253 1.25 2.69 17.06
N ALA A 254 0.84 3.48 18.06
CA ALA A 254 0.93 3.08 19.47
C ALA A 254 0.23 1.74 19.75
N LYS A 255 -0.85 1.44 19.00
CA LYS A 255 -1.59 0.18 19.08
C LYS A 255 -0.77 -1.05 18.65
N ILE A 256 0.44 -0.92 18.12
CA ILE A 256 1.33 -2.06 17.85
C ILE A 256 1.55 -2.91 19.11
N GLY A 257 1.59 -2.28 20.28
CA GLY A 257 1.74 -2.97 21.58
C GLY A 257 0.60 -3.95 21.92
N GLN A 258 -0.53 -3.86 21.23
CA GLN A 258 -1.68 -4.76 21.44
C GLN A 258 -1.48 -6.16 20.83
N LEU A 259 -0.43 -6.35 20.02
CA LEU A 259 -0.07 -7.64 19.42
C LEU A 259 0.57 -8.59 20.46
N SER A 260 -0.21 -8.98 21.46
CA SER A 260 0.25 -9.70 22.65
C SER A 260 0.88 -11.08 22.39
N LYS A 261 0.64 -11.67 21.20
CA LYS A 261 1.22 -12.95 20.77
C LYS A 261 2.41 -12.80 19.82
N LEU A 262 2.83 -11.57 19.49
CA LEU A 262 3.88 -11.33 18.52
C LEU A 262 5.22 -11.83 19.02
N GLN A 263 5.88 -12.66 18.22
CA GLN A 263 7.18 -13.25 18.50
C GLN A 263 8.25 -12.67 17.58
N GLY A 264 7.93 -12.41 16.31
CA GLY A 264 8.83 -11.80 15.35
C GLY A 264 8.27 -10.51 14.77
N LEU A 265 9.03 -9.42 14.92
CA LEU A 265 8.74 -8.12 14.31
C LEU A 265 9.94 -7.70 13.45
N TYR A 266 9.76 -7.73 12.13
CA TYR A 266 10.80 -7.40 11.18
C TYR A 266 10.53 -6.05 10.53
N LEU A 267 11.34 -5.05 10.86
CA LEU A 267 11.19 -3.65 10.45
C LEU A 267 12.45 -3.11 9.78
N ASN A 268 13.42 -3.98 9.47
CA ASN A 268 14.66 -3.53 8.85
C ASN A 268 14.43 -2.92 7.48
N GLN A 269 15.30 -2.00 7.06
CA GLN A 269 15.16 -1.27 5.79
C GLN A 269 13.85 -0.47 5.72
N ASN A 270 13.64 0.39 6.72
CA ASN A 270 12.55 1.37 6.76
C ASN A 270 13.13 2.77 7.06
N GLN A 271 12.26 3.73 7.41
CA GLN A 271 12.63 5.12 7.71
C GLN A 271 12.21 5.52 9.14
N LEU A 272 12.16 4.55 10.06
CA LEU A 272 11.68 4.78 11.42
C LEU A 272 12.63 5.73 12.15
N THR A 273 12.08 6.81 12.71
CA THR A 273 12.84 7.79 13.50
C THR A 273 12.73 7.54 15.00
N ALA A 274 11.65 6.88 15.45
CA ALA A 274 11.43 6.46 16.82
C ALA A 274 10.55 5.20 16.90
N LEU A 275 10.59 4.52 18.04
CA LEU A 275 9.63 3.47 18.40
C LEU A 275 8.57 4.05 19.36
N PRO A 276 7.29 3.63 19.26
CA PRO A 276 6.29 4.00 20.24
C PRO A 276 6.57 3.32 21.59
N THR A 277 6.20 3.97 22.70
CA THR A 277 6.30 3.39 24.05
C THR A 277 5.55 2.06 24.17
N GLY A 278 4.47 1.88 23.39
CA GLY A 278 3.74 0.62 23.27
C GLY A 278 4.59 -0.60 22.86
N ILE A 279 5.82 -0.42 22.36
CA ILE A 279 6.71 -1.53 22.04
C ILE A 279 6.96 -2.45 23.25
N GLY A 280 7.06 -1.88 24.47
CA GLY A 280 7.29 -2.65 25.70
C GLY A 280 6.14 -3.58 26.08
N GLN A 281 4.97 -3.45 25.45
CA GLN A 281 3.81 -4.30 25.71
C GLN A 281 3.87 -5.66 24.98
N LEU A 282 4.83 -5.83 24.04
CA LEU A 282 5.00 -7.05 23.25
C LEU A 282 5.65 -8.18 24.07
N SER A 283 4.92 -8.68 25.08
CA SER A 283 5.43 -9.63 26.09
C SER A 283 5.96 -10.97 25.56
N LYS A 284 5.68 -11.32 24.31
CA LYS A 284 6.13 -12.55 23.64
C LYS A 284 7.21 -12.33 22.59
N LEU A 285 7.65 -11.09 22.37
CA LEU A 285 8.59 -10.75 21.31
C LEU A 285 9.95 -11.37 21.58
N GLN A 286 10.49 -12.07 20.59
CA GLN A 286 11.78 -12.76 20.63
C GLN A 286 12.75 -12.17 19.61
N TRP A 287 12.24 -11.80 18.43
CA TRP A 287 13.01 -11.21 17.33
C TRP A 287 12.53 -9.79 17.03
N LEU A 288 13.41 -8.81 17.19
CA LEU A 288 13.17 -7.43 16.80
C LEU A 288 14.29 -6.94 15.87
N TYR A 289 13.96 -6.80 14.59
CA TYR A 289 14.89 -6.38 13.55
C TYR A 289 14.58 -4.94 13.17
N LEU A 290 15.45 -4.01 13.53
CA LEU A 290 15.32 -2.57 13.32
C LEU A 290 16.51 -2.00 12.56
N ASN A 291 17.39 -2.85 12.04
CA ASN A 291 18.58 -2.41 11.32
C ASN A 291 18.24 -1.65 10.04
N GLN A 292 19.12 -0.73 9.61
CA GLN A 292 18.87 0.13 8.45
C GLN A 292 17.58 0.97 8.60
N ASN A 293 17.52 1.75 9.67
CA ASN A 293 16.48 2.74 9.95
C ASN A 293 17.14 4.09 10.31
N GLN A 294 16.36 5.05 10.84
CA GLN A 294 16.81 6.39 11.21
C GLN A 294 16.61 6.65 12.71
N LEU A 295 16.65 5.60 13.54
CA LEU A 295 16.40 5.72 14.98
C LEU A 295 17.50 6.54 15.64
N THR A 296 17.12 7.58 16.38
CA THR A 296 18.05 8.43 17.15
C THR A 296 18.13 8.04 18.63
N ALA A 297 17.08 7.40 19.15
CA ALA A 297 17.03 6.87 20.51
C ALA A 297 16.09 5.64 20.57
N LEU A 298 16.21 4.87 21.65
CA LEU A 298 15.25 3.83 22.03
C LEU A 298 14.39 4.31 23.20
N PRO A 299 13.09 3.97 23.24
CA PRO A 299 12.28 4.19 24.43
C PRO A 299 12.76 3.32 25.60
N THR A 300 12.58 3.79 26.84
CA THR A 300 12.95 3.01 28.05
C THR A 300 12.13 1.72 28.15
N GLU A 301 10.93 1.71 27.56
CA GLU A 301 10.06 0.55 27.44
C GLU A 301 10.69 -0.63 26.66
N ILE A 302 11.79 -0.42 25.93
CA ILE A 302 12.53 -1.53 25.32
C ILE A 302 12.94 -2.57 26.36
N GLY A 303 13.30 -2.15 27.58
CA GLY A 303 13.64 -3.03 28.69
C GLY A 303 12.46 -3.81 29.28
N GLN A 304 11.24 -3.60 28.78
CA GLN A 304 10.03 -4.32 29.20
C GLN A 304 9.72 -5.53 28.31
N LEU A 305 10.66 -5.97 27.47
CA LEU A 305 10.51 -7.13 26.59
C LEU A 305 11.14 -8.39 27.22
N PRO A 306 10.42 -9.15 28.07
CA PRO A 306 11.01 -10.22 28.88
C PRO A 306 11.47 -11.45 28.08
N GLN A 307 11.07 -11.54 26.81
CA GLN A 307 11.34 -12.69 25.93
C GLN A 307 12.33 -12.37 24.81
N LEU A 308 12.83 -11.13 24.72
CA LEU A 308 13.65 -10.70 23.60
C LEU A 308 14.99 -11.42 23.61
N GLN A 309 15.33 -12.01 22.47
CA GLN A 309 16.54 -12.81 22.26
C GLN A 309 17.44 -12.16 21.20
N TRP A 310 16.86 -11.62 20.13
CA TRP A 310 17.61 -10.94 19.06
C TRP A 310 17.12 -9.51 18.89
N LEU A 311 18.06 -8.57 19.01
CA LEU A 311 17.83 -7.15 18.78
C LEU A 311 18.88 -6.61 17.80
N TYR A 312 18.46 -6.42 16.55
CA TYR A 312 19.32 -5.82 15.52
C TYR A 312 19.00 -4.34 15.35
N LEU A 313 19.97 -3.50 15.68
CA LEU A 313 19.88 -2.03 15.64
C LEU A 313 20.98 -1.41 14.78
N ASN A 314 21.78 -2.22 14.10
CA ASN A 314 22.86 -1.73 13.28
C ASN A 314 22.38 -0.82 12.15
N GLN A 315 23.25 0.10 11.71
CA GLN A 315 22.91 1.09 10.67
C GLN A 315 21.69 1.94 11.05
N ASN A 316 21.77 2.55 12.23
CA ASN A 316 20.84 3.57 12.73
C ASN A 316 21.63 4.84 13.13
N GLN A 317 20.99 5.77 13.83
CA GLN A 317 21.57 7.04 14.27
C GLN A 317 21.57 7.16 15.80
N LEU A 318 21.63 6.03 16.52
CA LEU A 318 21.55 6.02 17.98
C LEU A 318 22.78 6.72 18.58
N THR A 319 22.52 7.70 19.45
CA THR A 319 23.57 8.44 20.18
C THR A 319 23.79 7.92 21.59
N SER A 320 22.77 7.27 22.17
CA SER A 320 22.82 6.61 23.47
C SER A 320 21.86 5.41 23.50
N LEU A 321 21.97 4.60 24.56
CA LEU A 321 21.01 3.54 24.90
C LEU A 321 20.42 3.82 26.28
N PRO A 322 19.13 3.51 26.51
CA PRO A 322 18.53 3.57 27.84
C PRO A 322 19.17 2.53 28.77
N THR A 323 19.32 2.85 30.06
CA THR A 323 19.87 1.90 31.05
C THR A 323 18.98 0.66 31.21
N GLU A 324 17.68 0.80 30.91
CA GLU A 324 16.71 -0.28 30.88
C GLU A 324 17.05 -1.38 29.88
N ILE A 325 17.94 -1.15 28.91
CA ILE A 325 18.43 -2.21 28.02
C ILE A 325 18.98 -3.40 28.82
N GLY A 326 19.61 -3.14 29.98
CA GLY A 326 20.13 -4.14 30.90
C GLY A 326 19.09 -5.07 31.53
N ARG A 327 17.79 -4.79 31.37
CA ARG A 327 16.68 -5.65 31.84
C ARG A 327 16.38 -6.79 30.87
N LEU A 328 16.94 -6.77 29.66
CA LEU A 328 16.76 -7.81 28.64
C LEU A 328 17.55 -9.08 29.00
N SER A 329 17.10 -9.79 30.03
CA SER A 329 17.77 -10.97 30.60
C SER A 329 17.86 -12.20 29.70
N ARG A 330 17.11 -12.23 28.58
CA ARG A 330 17.12 -13.33 27.60
C ARG A 330 17.85 -12.98 26.31
N LEU A 331 18.47 -11.81 26.25
CA LEU A 331 19.13 -11.33 25.04
C LEU A 331 20.33 -12.20 24.71
N GLN A 332 20.33 -12.77 23.52
CA GLN A 332 21.40 -13.60 22.98
C GLN A 332 22.27 -12.80 22.01
N GLU A 333 21.65 -11.92 21.23
CA GLU A 333 22.35 -11.12 20.24
C GLU A 333 21.85 -9.68 20.23
N LEU A 334 22.81 -8.76 20.25
CA LEU A 334 22.60 -7.33 20.16
C LEU A 334 23.60 -6.75 19.16
N ASP A 335 23.12 -6.36 17.98
CA ASP A 335 23.96 -5.69 16.99
C ASP A 335 23.69 -4.18 17.00
N LEU A 336 24.70 -3.41 17.42
CA LEU A 336 24.70 -1.95 17.49
C LEU A 336 25.64 -1.31 16.46
N SER A 337 26.24 -2.11 15.57
CA SER A 337 27.25 -1.64 14.63
C SER A 337 26.75 -0.49 13.75
N GLN A 338 27.64 0.42 13.34
CA GLN A 338 27.29 1.56 12.48
C GLN A 338 26.16 2.45 13.06
N ASN A 339 26.28 2.78 14.35
CA ASN A 339 25.51 3.84 15.03
C ASN A 339 26.45 5.00 15.42
N GLN A 340 25.93 5.97 16.19
CA GLN A 340 26.66 7.16 16.66
C GLN A 340 26.91 7.11 18.18
N LEU A 341 27.01 5.90 18.75
CA LEU A 341 27.19 5.68 20.18
C LEU A 341 28.61 6.09 20.61
N THR A 342 28.70 6.92 21.65
CA THR A 342 29.98 7.32 22.27
C THR A 342 30.32 6.50 23.51
N SER A 343 29.31 5.90 24.15
CA SER A 343 29.45 5.03 25.31
C SER A 343 28.27 4.06 25.37
N LEU A 344 28.44 2.99 26.15
CA LEU A 344 27.37 2.04 26.47
C LEU A 344 27.03 2.15 27.96
N PRO A 345 25.74 2.02 28.35
CA PRO A 345 25.36 1.99 29.77
C PRO A 345 25.98 0.77 30.46
N ALA A 346 26.42 0.92 31.71
CA ALA A 346 27.07 -0.17 32.46
C ALA A 346 26.16 -1.39 32.60
N GLU A 347 24.84 -1.15 32.65
CA GLU A 347 23.80 -2.17 32.74
C GLU A 347 23.74 -3.10 31.53
N ILE A 348 24.35 -2.75 30.39
CA ILE A 348 24.40 -3.64 29.22
C ILE A 348 25.13 -4.97 29.53
N GLY A 349 26.04 -4.96 30.51
CA GLY A 349 26.70 -6.17 31.01
C GLY A 349 25.73 -7.17 31.63
N ASN A 350 24.56 -6.72 32.12
CA ASN A 350 23.54 -7.60 32.69
C ASN A 350 22.85 -8.47 31.62
N CYS A 351 22.84 -8.02 30.37
CA CYS A 351 22.31 -8.80 29.25
C CYS A 351 23.29 -9.87 28.77
N LEU A 352 24.59 -9.55 28.79
CA LEU A 352 25.64 -10.38 28.19
C LEU A 352 26.27 -11.38 29.18
N SER A 353 26.23 -11.09 30.48
CA SER A 353 26.80 -11.96 31.54
C SER A 353 26.09 -13.31 31.72
N TYR A 354 24.91 -13.51 31.11
CA TYR A 354 24.17 -14.77 31.17
C TYR A 354 24.49 -15.74 30.01
N ASN A 355 25.20 -15.30 28.99
CA ASN A 355 25.60 -16.13 27.84
C ASN A 355 27.12 -16.09 27.71
N GLY A 356 27.81 -17.15 28.15
CA GLY A 356 29.27 -17.22 28.26
C GLY A 356 30.03 -16.98 26.95
N PHE A 357 30.25 -15.72 26.60
CA PHE A 357 31.21 -15.27 25.61
C PHE A 357 32.48 -14.81 26.34
N THR A 358 33.52 -15.64 26.28
CA THR A 358 34.92 -15.27 26.53
C THR A 358 35.53 -14.58 25.32
#